data_AF-A0A7W0CP78-F1
#
_entry.id   AF-A0A7W0CP78-F1
#
_cell.length_a   1.000
_cell.length_b   1.000
_cell.length_c   1.000
_cell.angle_alpha   90.00
_cell.angle_beta   90.00
_cell.angle_gamma   90.00
#
_symmetry.space_group_name_H-M   'P 1'
#
loop_
_entity.id
_entity.type
_entity.pdbx_description
1 polymer ?
#
loop_
_entity_poly.entity_id
_entity_poly.type
_entity_poly.pdbx_seq_one_letter_code
_entity_poly.pdbx_strand_id
1 'polypeptide(L)'
;MRLRPILCGIVLTAGLVPAVPAHAAAAGSKATYCSVSVYSVYAGDIAERDGRDEIRIKAGGNLYPGDGFYKKFRTGDTFYSAAFDNAATTVDKDSDARFSLREVKPPAAGGGTNLGSFRVTWKDCKNLQVGSYAFSTTKRVSGKYQTKYDYRVVLKITGRG
;
A
#
# COMPACT_ATOMS: atom_id res chain seq x y z
N MET A 1 -56.59 -13.57 -4.68
CA MET A 1 -55.84 -12.36 -5.05
C MET A 1 -55.96 -11.32 -3.95
N ARG A 2 -54.87 -10.94 -3.28
CA ARG A 2 -54.62 -9.60 -2.75
C ARG A 2 -53.14 -9.50 -2.36
N LEU A 3 -52.50 -8.46 -2.89
CA LEU A 3 -51.05 -8.27 -2.96
C LEU A 3 -50.43 -7.86 -1.61
N ARG A 4 -49.16 -8.25 -1.42
CA ARG A 4 -48.23 -7.74 -0.41
C ARG A 4 -47.79 -6.32 -0.74
N PRO A 5 -47.33 -5.57 0.27
CA PRO A 5 -46.11 -4.78 0.11
C PRO A 5 -45.06 -5.18 1.16
N ILE A 6 -43.93 -5.74 0.72
CA ILE A 6 -42.73 -5.92 1.54
C ILE A 6 -41.90 -4.65 1.36
N LEU A 7 -41.76 -3.85 2.42
CA LEU A 7 -40.80 -2.76 2.48
C LEU A 7 -39.38 -3.33 2.51
N CYS A 8 -38.59 -3.07 1.47
CA CYS A 8 -37.13 -3.19 1.50
C CYS A 8 -36.55 -2.00 2.26
N GLY A 9 -36.16 -2.21 3.52
CA GLY A 9 -35.31 -1.28 4.26
C GLY A 9 -33.84 -1.49 3.85
N ILE A 10 -33.29 -0.59 3.04
CA ILE A 10 -31.85 -0.52 2.78
C ILE A 10 -31.21 0.21 3.97
N VAL A 11 -30.52 -0.53 4.84
CA VAL A 11 -29.67 0.05 5.89
C VAL A 11 -28.34 0.44 5.24
N LEU A 12 -28.12 1.75 5.08
CA LEU A 12 -26.86 2.31 4.62
C LEU A 12 -25.89 2.38 5.81
N THR A 13 -25.02 1.38 5.98
CA THR A 13 -23.92 1.45 6.95
C THR A 13 -22.84 2.40 6.42
N ALA A 14 -22.91 3.66 6.82
CA ALA A 14 -21.83 4.61 6.65
C ALA A 14 -20.62 4.14 7.47
N GLY A 15 -19.67 3.48 6.82
CA GLY A 15 -18.39 3.13 7.43
C GLY A 15 -17.62 4.41 7.76
N LEU A 16 -17.57 4.76 9.05
CA LEU A 16 -16.65 5.75 9.59
C LEU A 16 -15.22 5.28 9.32
N VAL A 17 -14.56 5.87 8.32
CA VAL A 17 -13.12 5.72 8.16
C VAL A 17 -12.48 6.58 9.25
N PRO A 18 -11.67 6.03 10.17
CA PRO A 18 -11.04 6.84 11.21
C PRO A 18 -10.18 7.92 10.54
N ALA A 19 -10.40 9.17 10.96
CA ALA A 19 -9.59 10.30 10.55
C ALA A 19 -8.14 10.03 10.99
N VAL A 20 -7.25 9.86 10.01
CA VAL A 20 -5.82 9.70 10.28
C VAL A 20 -5.32 11.06 10.79
N PRO A 21 -4.77 11.14 12.02
CA PRO A 21 -4.36 12.41 12.58
C PRO A 21 -3.22 12.99 11.76
N ALA A 22 -3.43 14.18 11.20
CA ALA A 22 -2.35 15.02 10.71
C ALA A 22 -1.64 15.63 11.94
N HIS A 23 -0.36 15.31 12.15
CA HIS A 23 0.42 16.01 13.15
C HIS A 23 0.77 17.40 12.63
N ALA A 24 0.28 18.45 13.30
CA ALA A 24 0.68 19.82 13.04
C ALA A 24 2.14 20.00 13.47
N ALA A 25 3.04 20.18 12.50
CA ALA A 25 4.41 20.59 12.79
C ALA A 25 4.49 22.10 13.00
N ALA A 26 5.45 22.53 13.82
CA ALA A 26 5.85 23.94 13.92
C ALA A 26 6.18 24.49 12.52
N ALA A 27 6.11 25.81 12.32
CA ALA A 27 6.37 26.48 11.04
C ALA A 27 7.75 26.12 10.44
N GLY A 28 7.82 24.98 9.75
CA GLY A 28 9.02 24.46 9.11
C GLY A 28 9.08 24.90 7.65
N SER A 29 10.29 24.89 7.10
CA SER A 29 10.51 25.07 5.67
C SER A 29 9.66 24.09 4.85
N LYS A 30 9.22 24.52 3.67
CA LYS A 30 8.56 23.62 2.72
C LYS A 30 9.56 22.57 2.26
N ALA A 31 9.09 21.33 2.15
CA ALA A 31 9.89 20.25 1.60
C ALA A 31 10.28 20.55 0.14
N THR A 32 11.53 20.27 -0.24
CA THR A 32 12.01 20.32 -1.63
C THR A 32 11.92 18.96 -2.34
N TYR A 33 11.86 17.87 -1.55
CA TYR A 33 11.58 16.51 -1.99
C TYR A 33 10.84 15.74 -0.88
N CYS A 34 10.29 14.56 -1.16
CA CYS A 34 9.80 13.64 -0.13
C CYS A 34 10.50 12.30 -0.20
N SER A 35 10.66 11.67 0.96
CA SER A 35 10.91 10.24 1.07
C SER A 35 9.58 9.52 1.20
N VAL A 36 9.35 8.52 0.35
CA VAL A 36 8.16 7.68 0.37
C VAL A 36 8.60 6.28 0.79
N SER A 37 7.99 5.70 1.81
CA SER A 37 8.30 4.35 2.27
C SER A 37 7.05 3.50 2.43
N VAL A 38 7.21 2.18 2.34
CA VAL A 38 6.15 1.26 2.76
C VAL A 38 5.97 1.38 4.26
N TYR A 39 4.73 1.62 4.70
CA TYR A 39 4.38 1.59 6.12
C TYR A 39 3.85 0.22 6.53
N SER A 40 2.86 -0.29 5.79
CA SER A 40 2.30 -1.62 5.99
C SER A 40 1.72 -2.21 4.71
N VAL A 41 1.65 -3.53 4.71
CA VAL A 41 0.96 -4.35 3.70
C VAL A 41 0.07 -5.33 4.46
N TYR A 42 -1.22 -5.29 4.15
CA TYR A 42 -2.23 -6.20 4.68
C TYR A 42 -2.77 -7.10 3.57
N ALA A 43 -2.83 -8.41 3.81
CA ALA A 43 -3.48 -9.37 2.93
C ALA A 43 -4.94 -9.56 3.41
N GLY A 44 -5.89 -8.97 2.70
CA GLY A 44 -7.31 -9.16 2.97
C GLY A 44 -7.84 -10.48 2.43
N ASP A 45 -7.30 -10.97 1.31
CA ASP A 45 -7.69 -12.23 0.68
C ASP A 45 -6.52 -12.75 -0.18
N ILE A 46 -6.26 -14.05 -0.11
CA ILE A 46 -5.22 -14.74 -0.87
C ILE A 46 -5.89 -15.92 -1.57
N ALA A 47 -5.88 -15.92 -2.90
CA ALA A 47 -6.56 -16.95 -3.70
C ALA A 47 -5.67 -18.11 -4.15
N GLU A 48 -4.44 -18.22 -3.65
CA GLU A 48 -3.63 -19.39 -3.92
C GLU A 48 -4.19 -20.63 -3.23
N ARG A 49 -4.05 -21.79 -3.90
CA ARG A 49 -4.62 -23.08 -3.46
C ARG A 49 -4.07 -23.56 -2.12
N ASP A 50 -2.87 -23.11 -1.76
CA ASP A 50 -2.22 -23.42 -0.49
C ASP A 50 -2.41 -22.32 0.58
N GLY A 51 -3.16 -21.26 0.24
CA GLY A 51 -3.50 -20.13 1.09
C GLY A 51 -2.32 -19.23 1.45
N ARG A 52 -1.25 -19.22 0.64
CA ARG A 52 -0.03 -18.45 0.91
C ARG A 52 0.48 -17.73 -0.32
N ASP A 53 0.89 -16.48 -0.14
CA ASP A 53 1.64 -15.75 -1.16
C ASP A 53 3.03 -15.40 -0.64
N GLU A 54 4.04 -15.58 -1.48
CA GLU A 54 5.37 -15.04 -1.27
C GLU A 54 5.50 -13.63 -1.85
N ILE A 55 5.47 -12.63 -0.98
CA ILE A 55 5.39 -11.23 -1.38
C ILE A 55 6.73 -10.50 -1.23
N ARG A 56 7.03 -9.70 -2.24
CA ARG A 56 8.07 -8.66 -2.25
C ARG A 56 7.47 -7.32 -2.69
N ILE A 57 8.18 -6.24 -2.41
CA ILE A 57 7.86 -4.89 -2.88
C ILE A 57 8.95 -4.42 -3.83
N LYS A 58 8.57 -3.96 -5.03
CA LYS A 58 9.49 -3.20 -5.87
C LYS A 58 9.36 -1.72 -5.55
N ALA A 59 10.46 -1.03 -5.24
CA ALA A 59 10.52 0.40 -4.99
C ALA A 59 11.82 0.97 -5.58
N GLY A 60 11.76 2.08 -6.31
CA GLY A 60 12.97 2.72 -6.89
C GLY A 60 13.81 1.79 -7.78
N GLY A 61 13.19 0.80 -8.42
CA GLY A 61 13.88 -0.21 -9.23
C GLY A 61 14.33 -1.47 -8.48
N ASN A 62 14.46 -1.40 -7.15
CA ASN A 62 14.92 -2.48 -6.29
C ASN A 62 13.75 -3.32 -5.74
N LEU A 63 14.03 -4.58 -5.37
CA LEU A 63 13.06 -5.49 -4.74
C LEU A 63 13.39 -5.68 -3.26
N TYR A 64 12.35 -5.67 -2.42
CA TYR A 64 12.43 -5.73 -0.97
C TYR A 64 11.51 -6.81 -0.39
N PRO A 65 11.93 -7.55 0.66
CA PRO A 65 13.28 -7.52 1.23
C PRO A 65 14.35 -7.97 0.22
N GLY A 66 15.61 -7.60 0.45
CA GLY A 66 16.74 -7.84 -0.45
C GLY A 66 17.08 -9.32 -0.66
N ASP A 67 18.15 -9.61 -1.41
CA ASP A 67 18.83 -10.93 -1.45
C ASP A 67 17.95 -12.17 -1.73
N GLY A 68 16.86 -11.98 -2.48
CA GLY A 68 15.94 -13.06 -2.81
C GLY A 68 15.00 -13.48 -1.67
N PHE A 69 15.01 -12.76 -0.55
CA PHE A 69 14.03 -12.96 0.51
C PHE A 69 12.65 -12.46 0.11
N TYR A 70 11.62 -12.97 0.79
CA TYR A 70 10.23 -12.61 0.59
C TYR A 70 9.47 -12.79 1.91
N LYS A 71 8.25 -12.25 1.99
CA LYS A 71 7.35 -12.45 3.14
C LYS A 71 6.22 -13.36 2.74
N LYS A 72 6.02 -14.41 3.54
CA LYS A 72 4.92 -15.35 3.38
C LYS A 72 3.69 -14.74 4.05
N PHE A 73 2.70 -14.37 3.25
CA PHE A 73 1.41 -13.91 3.77
C PHE A 73 0.41 -15.06 3.83
N ARG A 74 -0.51 -14.95 4.77
CA ARG A 74 -1.82 -15.61 4.79
C ARG A 74 -2.91 -14.55 4.80
N THR A 75 -4.13 -14.94 4.44
CA THR A 75 -5.31 -14.09 4.61
C THR A 75 -5.42 -13.60 6.05
N GLY A 76 -5.50 -12.28 6.22
CA GLY A 76 -5.52 -11.59 7.51
C GLY A 76 -4.17 -11.06 7.98
N ASP A 77 -3.05 -11.51 7.40
CA ASP A 77 -1.72 -11.09 7.84
C ASP A 77 -1.46 -9.61 7.51
N THR A 78 -0.74 -8.95 8.42
CA THR A 78 -0.19 -7.61 8.21
C THR A 78 1.31 -7.61 8.50
N PHE A 79 2.10 -7.14 7.54
CA PHE A 79 3.51 -6.86 7.74
C PHE A 79 3.80 -5.37 7.64
N TYR A 80 4.66 -4.87 8.52
CA TYR A 80 5.05 -3.46 8.61
C TYR A 80 6.39 -3.19 7.91
N SER A 81 6.79 -1.92 7.82
CA SER A 81 7.95 -1.43 7.06
C SER A 81 9.23 -2.27 7.24
N ALA A 82 9.55 -2.67 8.48
CA ALA A 82 10.76 -3.44 8.79
C ALA A 82 10.77 -4.84 8.12
N ALA A 83 9.61 -5.42 7.85
CA ALA A 83 9.51 -6.69 7.13
C ALA A 83 9.93 -6.53 5.65
N PHE A 84 9.94 -5.33 5.12
CA PHE A 84 10.34 -5.04 3.74
C PHE A 84 11.61 -4.18 3.72
N ASP A 85 12.51 -4.37 4.68
CA ASP A 85 13.77 -3.62 4.84
C ASP A 85 13.59 -2.10 4.74
N ASN A 86 12.45 -1.61 5.21
CA ASN A 86 12.04 -0.20 5.11
C ASN A 86 12.08 0.32 3.66
N ALA A 87 11.62 -0.49 2.70
CA ALA A 87 11.51 -0.16 1.28
C ALA A 87 11.05 1.27 1.05
N ALA A 88 11.91 2.08 0.45
CA ALA A 88 11.68 3.50 0.25
C ALA A 88 12.26 3.98 -1.08
N THR A 89 11.73 5.10 -1.55
CA THR A 89 12.26 5.85 -2.69
C THR A 89 11.93 7.33 -2.49
N THR A 90 12.36 8.19 -3.40
CA THR A 90 12.15 9.63 -3.31
C THR A 90 11.22 10.12 -4.41
N VAL A 91 10.59 11.26 -4.15
CA VAL A 91 9.80 12.01 -5.11
C VAL A 91 10.18 13.48 -5.00
N ASP A 92 10.45 14.12 -6.12
CA ASP A 92 10.73 15.55 -6.22
C ASP A 92 9.87 16.18 -7.32
N LYS A 93 10.16 17.43 -7.70
CA LYS A 93 9.38 18.15 -8.70
C LYS A 93 9.45 17.53 -10.11
N ASP A 94 10.46 16.72 -10.40
CA ASP A 94 10.76 16.18 -11.73
C ASP A 94 10.54 14.65 -11.79
N SER A 95 10.19 14.00 -10.68
CA SER A 95 10.07 12.54 -10.58
C SER A 95 8.82 12.08 -9.82
N ASP A 96 8.46 10.81 -10.03
CA ASP A 96 7.39 10.13 -9.29
C ASP A 96 7.96 8.92 -8.55
N ALA A 97 7.52 8.70 -7.31
CA ALA A 97 7.81 7.47 -6.59
C ALA A 97 6.86 6.35 -7.06
N ARG A 98 7.42 5.26 -7.57
CA ARG A 98 6.66 4.08 -8.03
C ARG A 98 6.95 2.87 -7.16
N PHE A 99 5.89 2.20 -6.75
CA PHE A 99 5.92 0.95 -6.00
C PHE A 99 5.13 -0.12 -6.74
N SER A 100 5.48 -1.39 -6.57
CA SER A 100 4.61 -2.49 -7.00
C SER A 100 4.71 -3.67 -6.05
N LEU A 101 3.56 -4.27 -5.77
CA LEU A 101 3.47 -5.53 -5.03
C LEU A 101 3.81 -6.68 -5.98
N ARG A 102 4.75 -7.53 -5.58
CA ARG A 102 5.27 -8.62 -6.41
C ARG A 102 5.05 -9.94 -5.69
N GLU A 103 4.33 -10.84 -6.33
CA GLU A 103 4.28 -12.23 -5.93
C GLU A 103 5.47 -12.94 -6.56
N VAL A 104 6.26 -13.66 -5.78
CA VAL A 104 7.39 -14.43 -6.27
C VAL A 104 7.10 -15.92 -6.14
N LYS A 105 7.76 -16.73 -6.96
CA LYS A 105 7.65 -18.19 -6.87
C LYS A 105 9.00 -18.79 -6.54
N PRO A 106 9.27 -19.16 -5.28
CA PRO A 106 10.54 -19.74 -4.89
C PRO A 106 10.90 -20.98 -5.73
N PRO A 107 12.20 -21.22 -6.02
CA PRO A 107 13.35 -20.43 -5.57
C PRO A 107 13.59 -19.15 -6.39
N ALA A 108 12.83 -18.92 -7.47
CA ALA A 108 12.97 -17.74 -8.32
C ALA A 108 12.31 -16.50 -7.68
N ALA A 109 13.03 -15.85 -6.77
CA ALA A 109 12.60 -14.60 -6.15
C ALA A 109 12.85 -13.34 -7.01
N GLY A 110 13.51 -13.50 -8.17
CA GLY A 110 13.83 -12.39 -9.09
C GLY A 110 12.61 -11.93 -9.88
N GLY A 111 12.25 -10.66 -9.75
CA GLY A 111 11.19 -10.02 -10.55
C GLY A 111 9.79 -10.23 -10.00
N GLY A 112 9.32 -11.48 -9.88
CA GLY A 112 7.95 -11.82 -9.47
C GLY A 112 6.85 -11.31 -10.42
N THR A 113 5.65 -11.86 -10.30
CA THR A 113 4.42 -11.39 -10.96
C THR A 113 3.98 -10.06 -10.34
N ASN A 114 3.61 -9.09 -11.18
CA ASN A 114 3.06 -7.82 -10.69
C ASN A 114 1.60 -8.01 -10.26
N LEU A 115 1.33 -7.98 -8.96
CA LEU A 115 -0.04 -8.02 -8.47
C LEU A 115 -0.74 -6.67 -8.64
N GLY A 116 0.02 -5.58 -8.53
CA GLY A 116 -0.49 -4.21 -8.65
C GLY A 116 0.58 -3.16 -8.36
N SER A 117 0.33 -1.93 -8.78
CA SER A 117 1.31 -0.84 -8.70
C SER A 117 0.71 0.45 -8.14
N PHE A 118 1.56 1.22 -7.48
CA PHE A 118 1.24 2.43 -6.75
C PHE A 118 2.17 3.54 -7.19
N ARG A 119 1.63 4.76 -7.25
CA ARG A 119 2.39 5.96 -7.59
C ARG A 119 2.10 7.02 -6.55
N VAL A 120 3.15 7.65 -6.05
CA VAL A 120 3.11 8.89 -5.29
C VAL A 120 3.78 9.97 -6.12
N THR A 121 3.12 11.10 -6.26
CA THR A 121 3.54 12.22 -7.11
C THR A 121 3.98 13.40 -6.26
N TRP A 122 4.63 14.38 -6.89
CA TRP A 122 4.98 15.63 -6.22
C TRP A 122 3.76 16.33 -5.58
N LYS A 123 2.57 16.19 -6.15
CA LYS A 123 1.34 16.81 -5.61
C LYS A 123 0.98 16.29 -4.22
N ASP A 124 1.33 15.05 -3.92
CA ASP A 124 1.12 14.42 -2.63
C ASP A 124 2.16 14.90 -1.59
N CYS A 125 3.29 15.44 -2.06
CA CYS A 125 4.41 15.91 -1.26
C CYS A 125 4.41 17.44 -1.02
N LYS A 126 4.10 18.25 -2.03
CA LYS A 126 4.42 19.68 -2.12
C LYS A 126 3.94 20.57 -0.96
N ASN A 127 2.96 20.10 -0.19
CA ASN A 127 2.41 20.86 0.94
C ASN A 127 3.03 20.47 2.28
N LEU A 128 3.81 19.38 2.34
CA LEU A 128 4.49 18.94 3.55
C LEU A 128 5.62 19.91 3.92
N GLN A 129 5.76 20.14 5.22
CA GLN A 129 6.95 20.75 5.80
C GLN A 129 8.04 19.69 5.98
N VAL A 130 9.29 20.14 6.06
CA VAL A 130 10.42 19.26 6.41
C VAL A 130 10.14 18.55 7.74
N GLY A 131 10.33 17.24 7.78
CA GLY A 131 10.09 16.39 8.96
C GLY A 131 8.62 16.01 9.19
N SER A 132 7.67 16.69 8.56
CA SER A 132 6.26 16.29 8.58
C SER A 132 6.02 15.06 7.72
N TYR A 133 4.99 14.29 8.05
CA TYR A 133 4.59 13.15 7.24
C TYR A 133 3.08 13.07 7.04
N ALA A 134 2.69 12.43 5.95
CA ALA A 134 1.33 12.03 5.67
C ALA A 134 1.32 10.55 5.25
N PHE A 135 0.19 9.89 5.46
CA PHE A 135 -0.02 8.55 4.92
C PHE A 135 -0.79 8.68 3.60
N SER A 136 -0.25 8.10 2.53
CA SER A 136 -0.98 7.96 1.28
C SER A 136 -2.04 6.89 1.43
N THR A 137 -3.20 7.12 0.81
CA THR A 137 -4.35 6.22 0.84
C THR A 137 -3.97 4.80 0.45
N THR A 138 -4.47 3.86 1.26
CA THR A 138 -4.67 2.44 0.98
C THR A 138 -5.01 2.23 -0.49
N LYS A 139 -4.08 1.64 -1.25
CA LYS A 139 -4.42 1.15 -2.58
C LYS A 139 -4.73 -0.32 -2.46
N ARG A 140 -5.97 -0.66 -2.82
CA ARG A 140 -6.45 -2.03 -2.92
C ARG A 140 -5.95 -2.62 -4.23
N VAL A 141 -5.29 -3.77 -4.15
CA VAL A 141 -4.82 -4.53 -5.31
C VAL A 141 -5.60 -5.82 -5.33
N SER A 142 -6.41 -6.04 -6.38
CA SER A 142 -7.28 -7.21 -6.46
C SER A 142 -7.40 -7.83 -7.84
N GLY A 143 -7.37 -9.17 -7.91
CA GLY A 143 -7.69 -9.99 -9.07
C GLY A 143 -9.14 -10.51 -9.08
N LYS A 144 -9.62 -11.07 -10.20
CA LYS A 144 -10.95 -11.71 -10.30
C LYS A 144 -10.83 -13.23 -10.49
N TYR A 145 -11.86 -13.99 -10.07
CA TYR A 145 -12.03 -15.45 -10.24
C TYR A 145 -11.05 -16.33 -9.43
N GLN A 146 -10.63 -17.51 -9.95
CA GLN A 146 -9.79 -18.54 -9.28
C GLN A 146 -8.43 -18.03 -8.74
N THR A 147 -8.15 -16.72 -8.87
CA THR A 147 -6.98 -15.98 -8.40
C THR A 147 -7.36 -14.65 -7.72
N LYS A 148 -8.52 -14.59 -7.04
CA LYS A 148 -8.97 -13.42 -6.27
C LYS A 148 -8.06 -13.11 -5.07
N TYR A 149 -7.07 -12.25 -5.25
CA TYR A 149 -6.33 -11.65 -4.14
C TYR A 149 -6.92 -10.29 -3.74
N ASP A 150 -6.63 -9.85 -2.52
CA ASP A 150 -6.91 -8.52 -2.00
C ASP A 150 -5.77 -8.07 -1.09
N TYR A 151 -5.04 -7.05 -1.52
CA TYR A 151 -3.99 -6.43 -0.72
C TYR A 151 -4.26 -4.97 -0.47
N ARG A 152 -4.00 -4.52 0.75
CA ARG A 152 -3.98 -3.11 1.14
C ARG A 152 -2.55 -2.69 1.45
N VAL A 153 -2.02 -1.76 0.67
CA VAL A 153 -0.69 -1.17 0.90
C VAL A 153 -0.86 0.25 1.39
N VAL A 154 -0.19 0.58 2.50
CA VAL A 154 -0.12 1.94 3.07
C VAL A 154 1.31 2.47 2.87
N LEU A 155 1.42 3.65 2.28
CA LEU A 155 2.70 4.33 2.11
C LEU A 155 2.78 5.52 3.07
N LYS A 156 3.96 5.74 3.65
CA LYS A 156 4.29 6.93 4.43
C LYS A 156 5.09 7.90 3.57
N ILE A 157 4.60 9.12 3.42
CA ILE A 157 5.25 10.22 2.70
C ILE A 157 5.82 11.18 3.74
N THR A 158 7.12 11.40 3.75
CA THR A 158 7.80 12.30 4.69
C THR A 158 8.46 13.44 3.93
N GLY A 159 8.14 14.68 4.28
CA GLY A 159 8.74 15.89 3.73
C GLY A 159 10.22 16.00 4.08
N ARG A 160 11.05 16.28 3.08
CA ARG A 160 12.50 16.47 3.19
C ARG A 160 12.90 17.76 2.47
N GLY A 161 13.98 18.38 2.88
CA GLY A 161 14.41 19.66 2.33
C GLY A 161 15.78 20.04 2.82
#